data_AF-F4XHA6-F1
#
_entry.id   AF-F4XHA6-F1
#
_cell.length_a   1.000
_cell.length_b   1.000
_cell.length_c   1.000
_cell.angle_alpha   90.00
_cell.angle_beta   90.00
_cell.angle_gamma   90.00
#
_symmetry.space_group_name_H-M   'P 1'
#
loop_
_entity.id
_entity.type
_entity.pdbx_description
1 polymer ?
#
loop_
_entity_poly.entity_id
_entity_poly.type
_entity_poly.pdbx_seq_one_letter_code
_entity_poly.pdbx_strand_id
1 'polypeptide(L)'
;MAHLFETIMLVCFGVSWPFNIYKSLRSRTAKGKSLQFEILVVIGYLFGLAGKFIANDVTYVVAVYILDLVMVSTDIVLTCRNMKLDRLAEKERTLVL
;
A
#
# COMPACT_ATOMS: atom_id res chain seq x y z
N MET A 1 -23.81 -8.14 10.14
CA MET A 1 -22.65 -9.00 10.46
C MET A 1 -21.54 -8.88 9.42
N ALA A 2 -21.83 -8.97 8.11
CA ALA A 2 -20.82 -8.85 7.05
C ALA A 2 -19.94 -7.58 7.15
N HIS A 3 -20.53 -6.40 7.37
CA HIS A 3 -19.77 -5.14 7.51
C HIS A 3 -18.78 -5.12 8.67
N LEU A 4 -19.06 -5.84 9.76
CA LEU A 4 -18.17 -5.87 10.94
C LEU A 4 -16.89 -6.66 10.62
N PHE A 5 -17.03 -7.86 10.07
CA PHE A 5 -15.88 -8.68 9.67
C PHE A 5 -15.08 -8.01 8.55
N GLU A 6 -15.76 -7.38 7.59
CA GLU A 6 -15.13 -6.62 6.52
C GLU A 6 -14.34 -5.42 7.07
N THR A 7 -14.94 -4.64 7.98
CA THR A 7 -14.23 -3.53 8.65
C THR A 7 -13.02 -4.02 9.42
N ILE A 8 -13.15 -5.09 10.20
CA ILE A 8 -12.03 -5.63 10.98
C ILE A 8 -10.90 -6.06 10.04
N MET A 9 -11.23 -6.75 8.94
CA MET A 9 -10.26 -7.14 7.93
C MET A 9 -9.54 -5.91 7.34
N LEU A 10 -10.29 -4.87 6.94
CA LEU A 10 -9.73 -3.65 6.39
C LEU A 10 -8.91 -2.88 7.42
N VAL A 11 -9.32 -2.81 8.69
CA VAL A 11 -8.52 -2.14 9.73
C VAL A 11 -7.21 -2.89 9.97
N CYS A 12 -7.25 -4.23 10.03
CA CYS A 12 -6.05 -5.05 10.17
C CYS A 12 -5.08 -4.86 8.99
N PHE A 13 -5.61 -4.82 7.76
CA PHE A 13 -4.83 -4.49 6.58
C PHE A 13 -4.33 -3.05 6.60
N GLY A 14 -5.19 -2.12 6.98
CA GLY A 14 -4.95 -0.69 7.05
C GLY A 14 -3.78 -0.35 7.94
N VAL A 15 -3.72 -0.97 9.12
CA VAL A 15 -2.62 -0.82 10.09
C VAL A 15 -1.29 -1.33 9.53
N SER A 16 -1.28 -2.27 8.59
CA SER A 16 -0.03 -2.74 7.96
C SER A 16 0.66 -1.65 7.14
N TRP A 17 -0.09 -0.69 6.57
CA TRP A 17 0.46 0.37 5.74
C TRP A 17 1.29 1.40 6.52
N PRO A 18 0.83 1.97 7.66
CA PRO A 18 1.67 2.82 8.52
C PRO A 18 3.00 2.17 8.91
N PHE A 19 3.00 0.87 9.24
CA PHE A 19 4.22 0.14 9.55
C PHE A 19 5.15 0.04 8.33
N ASN A 20 4.61 -0.25 7.16
CA ASN A 20 5.37 -0.31 5.91
C ASN A 20 5.95 1.06 5.51
N ILE A 21 5.14 2.12 5.60
CA ILE A 21 5.54 3.51 5.35
C ILE A 21 6.67 3.90 6.30
N TYR A 22 6.52 3.64 7.60
CA TYR A 22 7.55 3.93 8.60
C TYR A 22 8.86 3.22 8.28
N LYS A 23 8.80 1.91 7.97
CA LYS A 23 9.99 1.15 7.55
C LYS A 23 10.60 1.73 6.27
N SER A 24 9.79 2.06 5.27
CA SER A 24 10.24 2.63 3.99
C SER A 24 10.96 3.97 4.18
N LEU A 25 10.44 4.83 5.05
CA LEU A 25 11.06 6.11 5.40
C LEU A 25 12.39 5.94 6.16
N ARG A 26 12.44 4.99 7.12
CA ARG A 26 13.61 4.76 7.96
C ARG A 26 14.73 4.02 7.24
N SER A 27 14.41 2.99 6.45
CA SER A 27 15.41 2.16 5.76
C SER A 27 15.98 2.85 4.54
N ARG A 28 15.21 3.73 3.89
CA ARG A 28 15.55 4.40 2.61
C ARG A 28 15.98 3.42 1.50
N THR A 29 15.52 2.18 1.58
CA THR A 29 15.76 1.11 0.59
C THR A 29 14.44 0.39 0.32
N ALA A 30 14.27 -0.05 -0.92
CA ALA A 30 13.14 -0.87 -1.38
C ALA A 30 13.51 -2.36 -1.49
N LYS A 31 14.73 -2.75 -1.10
CA LYS A 31 15.16 -4.15 -1.12
C LYS A 31 14.25 -5.00 -0.23
N GLY A 32 13.69 -6.07 -0.79
CA GLY A 32 12.77 -6.98 -0.11
C GLY A 32 11.30 -6.54 -0.11
N LYS A 33 10.94 -5.38 -0.68
CA LYS A 33 9.54 -5.00 -0.93
C LYS A 33 9.09 -5.44 -2.32
N SER A 34 7.82 -5.82 -2.43
CA SER A 34 7.20 -6.23 -3.69
C SER A 34 6.20 -5.18 -4.16
N LEU A 35 6.60 -4.37 -5.14
CA LEU A 35 5.73 -3.33 -5.72
C LEU A 35 4.50 -3.94 -6.41
N GLN A 36 4.67 -5.10 -7.05
CA GLN A 36 3.57 -5.81 -7.70
C GLN A 36 2.50 -6.24 -6.70
N PHE A 37 2.90 -6.65 -5.49
CA PHE A 37 1.97 -6.99 -4.43
C PHE A 37 1.14 -5.77 -4.01
N GLU A 38 1.79 -4.62 -3.77
CA GLU A 38 1.09 -3.38 -3.39
C GLU A 38 0.09 -2.93 -4.47
N ILE A 39 0.45 -3.05 -5.76
CA ILE A 39 -0.44 -2.75 -6.89
C ILE A 39 -1.66 -3.69 -6.92
N LEU A 40 -1.46 -4.99 -6.71
CA LEU A 40 -2.56 -5.95 -6.66
C LEU A 40 -3.53 -5.63 -5.52
N VAL A 41 -3.02 -5.17 -4.37
CA VAL A 41 -3.86 -4.76 -3.24
C VAL A 41 -4.67 -3.50 -3.58
N VAL A 42 -4.08 -2.50 -4.24
CA VAL A 42 -4.82 -1.34 -4.76
C VAL A 42 -5.97 -1.78 -5.66
N ILE A 43 -5.71 -2.68 -6.61
CA ILE A 43 -6.74 -3.20 -7.53
C ILE A 43 -7.85 -3.91 -6.74
N GLY A 44 -7.48 -4.74 -5.76
CA GLY A 44 -8.44 -5.42 -4.88
C GLY A 44 -9.34 -4.44 -4.13
N TYR A 45 -8.77 -3.36 -3.57
CA TYR A 45 -9.55 -2.31 -2.92
C TYR A 45 -10.47 -1.56 -3.87
N LEU A 46 -10.04 -1.27 -5.10
CA LEU A 46 -10.89 -0.63 -6.11
C LEU A 46 -12.10 -1.50 -6.46
N PHE A 47 -11.92 -2.81 -6.64
CA PHE A 47 -13.03 -3.73 -6.89
C PHE A 47 -13.96 -3.89 -5.68
N GLY A 48 -13.41 -3.98 -4.46
CA GLY A 48 -14.21 -4.03 -3.23
C GLY A 48 -15.07 -2.77 -3.08
N LEU A 49 -14.46 -1.60 -3.30
CA LEU A 49 -15.13 -0.31 -3.27
C LEU A 49 -16.20 -0.20 -4.37
N ALA A 50 -15.90 -0.60 -5.60
CA ALA A 50 -16.87 -0.60 -6.71
C ALA A 50 -18.09 -1.49 -6.40
N GLY A 51 -17.87 -2.66 -5.80
CA GLY A 51 -18.95 -3.54 -5.35
C GLY A 51 -19.90 -2.87 -4.35
N LYS A 52 -19.39 -2.05 -3.44
CA LYS A 52 -20.21 -1.27 -2.50
C LYS A 52 -21.08 -0.23 -3.19
N PHE A 53 -20.53 0.48 -4.18
CA PHE A 53 -21.27 1.46 -4.96
C PHE A 53 -22.36 0.81 -5.81
N ILE A 54 -22.07 -0.32 -6.46
CA ILE A 54 -23.06 -1.07 -7.27
C ILE A 54 -24.21 -1.59 -6.38
N ALA A 55 -23.89 -2.04 -5.17
CA ALA A 55 -24.88 -2.53 -4.20
C ALA A 55 -25.67 -1.41 -3.49
N ASN A 56 -25.35 -0.13 -3.72
CA ASN A 56 -25.84 1.02 -2.93
C ASN A 56 -25.63 0.86 -1.40
N ASP A 57 -24.62 0.09 -1.00
CA ASP A 57 -24.27 -0.20 0.39
C ASP A 57 -23.14 0.73 0.87
N VAL A 58 -23.39 2.03 0.78
CA VAL A 58 -22.42 3.06 1.16
C VAL A 58 -22.49 3.29 2.66
N THR A 59 -21.66 2.55 3.39
CA THR A 59 -21.55 2.60 4.85
C THR A 59 -20.19 3.15 5.28
N TYR A 60 -19.93 3.22 6.59
CA TYR A 60 -18.64 3.64 7.13
C TYR A 60 -17.44 2.81 6.64
N VAL A 61 -17.68 1.58 6.16
CA VAL A 61 -16.66 0.69 5.58
C VAL A 61 -15.99 1.32 4.36
N VAL A 62 -16.74 2.10 3.57
CA VAL A 62 -16.23 2.83 2.40
C VAL A 62 -15.13 3.83 2.80
N ALA A 63 -15.29 4.51 3.94
CA ALA A 63 -14.27 5.43 4.43
C ALA A 63 -12.96 4.70 4.79
N VAL A 64 -13.06 3.48 5.34
CA VAL A 64 -11.89 2.64 5.65
C VAL A 64 -11.20 2.17 4.36
N TYR A 65 -11.96 1.77 3.34
CA TYR A 65 -11.40 1.46 2.01
C TYR A 65 -10.62 2.63 1.41
N ILE A 66 -11.18 3.84 1.47
CA ILE A 66 -10.53 5.05 0.93
C ILE A 66 -9.24 5.35 1.71
N LEU A 67 -9.27 5.24 3.04
CA LEU A 67 -8.10 5.45 3.88
C LEU A 67 -6.99 4.45 3.52
N ASP A 68 -7.33 3.17 3.40
CA ASP A 68 -6.39 2.12 2.98
C ASP A 68 -5.79 2.41 1.61
N LEU A 69 -6.62 2.78 0.64
CA LEU A 69 -6.19 3.18 -0.72
C LEU A 69 -5.17 4.32 -0.68
N VAL A 70 -5.40 5.36 0.13
CA VAL A 70 -4.47 6.48 0.26
C VAL A 70 -3.16 6.04 0.92
N MET A 71 -3.23 5.20 1.96
CA MET A 71 -2.05 4.71 2.66
C MET A 71 -1.19 3.81 1.78
N VAL A 72 -1.76 2.80 1.12
CA VAL A 72 -1.00 1.94 0.19
C VAL A 72 -0.44 2.74 -0.98
N SER A 73 -1.18 3.72 -1.50
CA SER A 73 -0.68 4.57 -2.60
C SER A 73 0.53 5.39 -2.14
N THR A 74 0.51 5.88 -0.90
CA THR A 74 1.65 6.59 -0.31
C THR A 74 2.85 5.68 -0.16
N ASP A 75 2.64 4.45 0.31
CA ASP A 75 3.71 3.45 0.44
C ASP A 75 4.32 3.09 -0.93
N ILE A 76 3.51 2.93 -1.97
CA ILE A 76 3.95 2.71 -3.36
C ILE A 76 4.87 3.84 -3.82
N VAL A 77 4.49 5.11 -3.60
CA VAL A 77 5.30 6.26 -3.98
C VAL A 77 6.65 6.25 -3.26
N LEU A 78 6.65 5.92 -1.96
CA LEU A 78 7.88 5.78 -1.19
C LEU A 78 8.75 4.61 -1.66
N THR A 79 8.15 3.48 -1.97
CA THR A 79 8.81 2.30 -2.54
C THR A 79 9.47 2.67 -3.87
N CYS A 80 8.76 3.33 -4.79
CA CYS A 80 9.33 3.81 -6.05
C CYS A 80 10.50 4.78 -5.85
N ARG A 81 10.39 5.72 -4.90
CA ARG A 81 11.49 6.63 -4.54
C ARG A 81 12.72 5.84 -4.06
N ASN A 82 12.51 4.89 -3.16
CA ASN A 82 13.60 4.09 -2.60
C ASN A 82 14.24 3.16 -3.64
N MET A 83 13.47 2.60 -4.58
CA MET A 83 14.00 1.83 -5.71
C MET A 83 14.96 2.68 -6.57
N LYS A 84 14.65 3.96 -6.78
CA LYS A 84 15.54 4.88 -7.48
C LYS A 84 16.84 5.11 -6.70
N LEU A 85 16.76 5.26 -5.38
CA LEU A 85 17.94 5.42 -4.51
C LEU A 85 18.82 4.17 -4.54
N ASP A 86 18.23 2.98 -4.43
CA ASP A 86 18.95 1.71 -4.50
C ASP A 86 19.70 1.56 -5.84
N ARG A 87 19.05 1.91 -6.95
CA ARG A 87 19.65 1.84 -8.29
C ARG A 87 20.82 2.80 -8.47
N LEU A 88 20.77 3.99 -7.85
CA LEU A 88 21.87 4.96 -7.88
C LEU A 88 23.06 4.45 -7.06
N ALA A 89 22.81 3.95 -5.84
CA ALA A 89 23.84 3.39 -4.98
C ALA A 89 24.53 2.17 -5.62
N GLU A 90 23.78 1.35 -6.37
CA GLU A 90 24.33 0.22 -7.11
C GLU A 90 25.24 0.67 -8.26
N LYS A 91 24.84 1.68 -9.04
CA LYS A 91 25.68 2.25 -10.10
C LYS A 91 26.99 2.83 -9.57
N GLU A 92 26.95 3.58 -8.47
CA GLU A 92 28.16 4.13 -7.84
C GLU A 92 29.12 3.02 -7.41
N ARG A 93 28.60 1.93 -6.83
CA ARG A 93 29.41 0.77 -6.46
C ARG A 93 30.07 0.12 -7.68
N THR A 94 29.35 -0.04 -8.80
CA THR A 94 29.91 -0.64 -10.02
C THR A 94 30.98 0.24 -10.68
N LEU A 95 30.90 1.57 -10.55
CA LEU A 95 31.90 2.48 -11.12
C LEU A 95 33.23 2.52 -10.34
N VAL A 96 33.23 2.06 -9.09
CA VAL A 96 34.41 2.04 -8.21
C VAL A 96 35.18 0.71 -8.30
N LEU A 97 34.60 -0.31 -8.96
CA LEU A 97 35.22 -1.62 -9.22
C LEU A 97 35.82 -1.67 -10.62
#